data_AF-A8N063-F1
#
_entry.id   AF-A8N063-F1
#
_cell.length_a   1.000
_cell.length_b   1.000
_cell.length_c   1.000
_cell.angle_alpha   90.00
_cell.angle_beta   90.00
_cell.angle_gamma   90.00
#
_symmetry.space_group_name_H-M   'P 1'
#
loop_
_entity.id
_entity.type
_entity.pdbx_description
1 polymer ?
#
loop_
_entity_poly.entity_id
_entity_poly.type
_entity_poly.pdbx_seq_one_letter_code
_entity_poly.pdbx_strand_id
1 'polypeptide(L)'
;MENAIPNAEIHFGIDWVTNAHASGLERCSAQVIDPLSASFFHTHIEAMIDPSSRLLTPNTSGDENSDTDADETVVSVSSSFYPGAHEGSHDAILRTSDSVLFYFHSPVLQSVSTRAFESFIGSATAARVTQDEIIDIPETSTTLNVIVHALYNTSCAQHAPTLDVLESAIDRMPSYNITPSAHILPGSHLYGLLLTHAPLSPLRVYALAAHHQLHELAVHASSHTLAIPLSSITDDIARRIGAIYLKKLMTLHMARQEHFKNIILQPPELHLVSKACSFQDQKRLSRAWALAAAYFAWDGKNDVPINELQRTFASLEDGLDCDQCKGTLRKRIKEIVVQWAAAKMLAPFNLPKGKTLLVTDELAAPADFIVYEAVKELIKDGNSGKDSTLAPTALVLSTSVDLNRWKSVMLKYSVNLATYISSNTVQFLDLMELAQLDGEPKEPKFTRVLDLVSQSLDGKPGAETLVILDDTASLEWIGHSPLDVWRFLRKLRARCLKAGATLLIRHHVASANDPDQLFLQLVDVCAYHLDVRPLYSGRSGAVSGEVALYAGPLAADADEVKLISRSSALQYRLTDNGPVYFDKGTSEGVL
;
A
#
# COMPACT_ATOMS: atom_id res chain seq x y z
N MET A 1 -14.03 -49.13 32.61
CA MET A 1 -14.82 -48.66 31.46
C MET A 1 -15.93 -47.80 32.01
N GLU A 2 -15.98 -46.55 31.53
CA GLU A 2 -17.06 -45.56 31.68
C GLU A 2 -17.61 -45.29 33.08
N ASN A 3 -17.29 -44.11 33.62
CA ASN A 3 -18.15 -43.42 34.57
C ASN A 3 -18.09 -41.91 34.33
N ALA A 4 -19.26 -41.35 34.08
CA ALA A 4 -19.56 -39.93 33.94
C ALA A 4 -19.53 -39.20 35.29
N ILE A 5 -19.13 -37.93 35.30
CA ILE A 5 -19.52 -36.91 36.29
C ILE A 5 -19.72 -35.57 35.55
N PRO A 6 -20.72 -34.74 35.92
CA PRO A 6 -21.26 -33.62 35.13
C PRO A 6 -20.84 -32.22 35.61
N ASN A 7 -21.25 -31.20 34.84
CA ASN A 7 -21.50 -29.78 35.14
C ASN A 7 -20.77 -29.11 36.32
N ALA A 8 -20.02 -28.05 36.00
CA ALA A 8 -19.82 -26.92 36.89
C ALA A 8 -20.02 -25.60 36.11
N GLU A 9 -21.09 -24.90 36.46
CA GLU A 9 -21.39 -23.51 36.09
C GLU A 9 -20.30 -22.57 36.63
N ILE A 10 -19.91 -21.57 35.86
CA ILE A 10 -19.21 -20.39 36.39
C ILE A 10 -20.03 -19.16 36.05
N HIS A 11 -20.81 -18.73 37.04
CA HIS A 11 -21.42 -17.42 37.13
C HIS A 11 -20.34 -16.33 37.20
N PHE A 12 -20.41 -15.34 36.30
CA PHE A 12 -19.80 -14.03 36.52
C PHE A 12 -20.88 -13.04 36.93
N GLY A 13 -21.00 -12.86 38.25
CA GLY A 13 -21.75 -11.79 38.89
C GLY A 13 -20.82 -10.62 39.24
N ILE A 14 -21.36 -9.43 39.05
CA ILE A 14 -20.78 -8.09 39.17
C ILE A 14 -20.48 -7.71 40.64
N ASP A 15 -19.39 -6.94 40.82
CA ASP A 15 -19.17 -5.82 41.77
C ASP A 15 -17.80 -5.90 42.47
N TRP A 16 -17.13 -4.75 42.56
CA TRP A 16 -16.71 -4.11 43.82
C TRP A 16 -15.91 -2.83 43.51
N VAL A 17 -16.51 -1.71 43.90
CA VAL A 17 -15.98 -0.35 43.99
C VAL A 17 -15.21 -0.19 45.32
N THR A 18 -14.22 0.72 45.37
CA THR A 18 -13.48 1.27 46.55
C THR A 18 -12.58 0.28 47.30
N ASN A 19 -11.36 0.59 47.77
CA ASN A 19 -10.84 1.81 48.40
C ASN A 19 -9.32 1.63 48.67
N ALA A 20 -8.46 2.66 48.49
CA ALA A 20 -7.28 2.91 49.35
C ALA A 20 -6.63 4.28 49.08
N HIS A 21 -6.85 5.17 50.06
CA HIS A 21 -6.24 6.47 50.36
C HIS A 21 -4.69 6.49 50.24
N ALA A 22 -4.04 7.52 49.68
CA ALA A 22 -3.86 8.93 50.07
C ALA A 22 -2.65 9.21 51.00
N SER A 23 -1.63 9.87 50.45
CA SER A 23 -0.67 10.80 51.11
C SER A 23 0.26 11.36 50.02
N GLY A 24 0.44 12.67 49.76
CA GLY A 24 -0.06 13.90 50.35
C GLY A 24 0.14 15.06 49.35
N LEU A 25 -0.56 16.16 49.64
CA LEU A 25 -0.61 17.47 48.97
C LEU A 25 0.79 18.01 48.58
N GLU A 26 0.94 18.79 47.50
CA GLU A 26 0.62 20.22 47.50
C GLU A 26 0.07 20.78 46.17
N ARG A 27 -0.91 21.68 46.34
CA ARG A 27 -1.61 22.47 45.33
C ARG A 27 -0.69 23.53 44.73
N CYS A 28 -0.69 23.65 43.41
CA CYS A 28 -0.61 24.95 42.75
C CYS A 28 -1.81 25.10 41.82
N SER A 29 -2.74 25.94 42.26
CA SER A 29 -3.84 26.48 41.49
C SER A 29 -3.34 27.33 40.32
N ALA A 30 -3.79 27.06 39.10
CA ALA A 30 -3.75 28.00 37.99
C ALA A 30 -5.04 27.88 37.17
N GLN A 31 -5.93 28.82 37.47
CA GLN A 31 -6.93 29.47 36.62
C GLN A 31 -7.47 28.73 35.38
N VAL A 32 -8.76 28.45 35.47
CA VAL A 32 -9.70 28.35 34.34
C VAL A 32 -9.54 29.60 33.46
N ILE A 33 -9.16 29.40 32.20
CA ILE A 33 -9.33 30.40 31.14
C ILE A 33 -10.53 29.94 30.31
N ASP A 34 -11.59 30.76 30.34
CA ASP A 34 -12.78 30.61 29.50
C ASP A 34 -12.41 30.66 28.00
N PRO A 35 -13.08 29.85 27.15
CA PRO A 35 -12.88 29.87 25.71
C PRO A 35 -13.76 30.97 25.09
N LEU A 36 -13.25 32.21 25.04
CA LEU A 36 -13.83 33.28 24.24
C LEU A 36 -12.81 33.81 23.23
N SER A 37 -12.58 33.01 22.18
CA SER A 37 -12.20 33.52 20.85
C SER A 37 -12.43 32.44 19.79
N ALA A 38 -13.65 31.92 19.71
CA ALA A 38 -14.12 31.12 18.58
C ALA A 38 -15.21 31.92 17.85
N SER A 39 -14.80 32.99 17.16
CA SER A 39 -15.70 33.73 16.27
C SER A 39 -14.91 34.50 15.22
N PHE A 40 -14.29 33.81 14.27
CA PHE A 40 -14.05 34.36 12.93
C PHE A 40 -14.01 33.19 11.95
N PHE A 41 -14.59 33.41 10.77
CA PHE A 41 -14.85 32.44 9.68
C PHE A 41 -16.21 31.72 9.71
N HIS A 42 -17.27 32.51 9.53
CA HIS A 42 -18.38 32.09 8.68
C HIS A 42 -18.61 33.19 7.66
N THR A 43 -18.62 32.82 6.37
CA THR A 43 -19.27 33.44 5.18
C THR A 43 -18.39 33.64 3.94
N HIS A 44 -19.00 33.19 2.82
CA HIS A 44 -18.78 33.49 1.41
C HIS A 44 -17.71 32.73 0.62
N ILE A 45 -18.10 31.58 0.05
CA ILE A 45 -17.90 31.25 -1.37
C ILE A 45 -19.18 30.56 -1.89
N GLU A 46 -20.17 31.36 -2.29
CA GLU A 46 -21.12 31.03 -3.35
C GLU A 46 -20.77 31.94 -4.52
N ALA A 47 -20.16 31.38 -5.58
CA ALA A 47 -20.17 31.91 -6.94
C ALA A 47 -19.19 31.09 -7.81
N MET A 48 -19.75 30.29 -8.73
CA MET A 48 -19.30 30.05 -10.11
C MET A 48 -19.85 28.70 -10.59
N ILE A 49 -21.13 28.70 -10.96
CA ILE A 49 -21.65 27.81 -12.00
C ILE A 49 -22.17 28.74 -13.10
N ASP A 50 -21.50 28.68 -14.25
CA ASP A 50 -21.88 29.37 -15.48
C ASP A 50 -23.15 28.72 -16.06
N PRO A 51 -24.28 29.45 -16.21
CA PRO A 51 -25.54 28.91 -16.71
C PRO A 51 -25.65 29.03 -18.24
N SER A 52 -24.63 28.57 -18.96
CA SER A 52 -24.54 28.72 -20.43
C SER A 52 -24.18 27.40 -21.11
N SER A 53 -25.10 26.44 -21.14
CA SER A 53 -25.02 25.27 -22.02
C SER A 53 -26.43 24.83 -22.40
N ARG A 54 -27.03 25.57 -23.34
CA ARG A 54 -28.30 25.25 -23.99
C ARG A 54 -28.10 24.03 -24.90
N LEU A 55 -28.76 22.91 -24.60
CA LEU A 55 -29.08 21.88 -25.58
C LEU A 55 -30.60 21.70 -25.62
N LEU A 56 -31.17 22.35 -26.63
CA LEU A 56 -32.35 21.99 -27.44
C LEU A 56 -33.46 21.17 -26.77
N THR A 57 -34.50 21.86 -26.30
CA THR A 57 -35.86 21.33 -26.17
C THR A 57 -36.57 21.40 -27.54
N PRO A 58 -37.31 20.37 -27.98
CA PRO A 58 -38.20 20.50 -29.14
C PRO A 58 -39.41 21.37 -28.78
N ASN A 59 -39.74 22.30 -29.67
CA ASN A 59 -40.89 23.20 -29.55
C ASN A 59 -42.22 22.44 -29.64
N THR A 60 -43.09 22.61 -28.65
CA THR A 60 -44.53 22.34 -28.78
C THR A 60 -45.22 23.56 -29.40
N SER A 61 -45.51 23.51 -30.69
CA SER A 61 -46.56 24.30 -31.32
C SER A 61 -47.81 23.42 -31.43
N GLY A 62 -48.90 23.86 -30.82
CA GLY A 62 -50.20 23.23 -30.99
C GLY A 62 -50.69 23.40 -32.42
N ASP A 63 -51.23 22.31 -32.97
CA ASP A 63 -52.29 22.35 -33.96
C ASP A 63 -53.26 21.21 -33.61
N GLU A 64 -54.52 21.59 -33.45
CA GLU A 64 -55.65 20.71 -33.24
C GLU A 64 -55.88 19.89 -34.51
N ASN A 65 -55.84 18.57 -34.40
CA ASN A 65 -56.67 17.69 -35.22
C ASN A 65 -56.90 16.36 -34.51
N SER A 66 -58.17 16.08 -34.30
CA SER A 66 -58.74 14.82 -33.84
C SER A 66 -58.39 13.68 -34.79
N ASP A 67 -57.97 12.53 -34.26
CA ASP A 67 -58.61 11.23 -34.51
C ASP A 67 -57.96 10.10 -33.67
N THR A 68 -58.81 9.47 -32.86
CA THR A 68 -58.83 8.11 -32.25
C THR A 68 -57.57 7.21 -32.19
N ASP A 69 -57.41 6.63 -30.98
CA ASP A 69 -56.95 5.26 -30.66
C ASP A 69 -55.48 4.86 -30.84
N ALA A 70 -54.69 5.09 -29.79
CA ALA A 70 -54.03 4.04 -28.99
C ALA A 70 -53.39 4.72 -27.77
N ASP A 71 -53.63 4.19 -26.57
CA ASP A 71 -52.90 4.58 -25.37
C ASP A 71 -51.43 4.18 -25.59
N GLU A 72 -50.59 5.08 -26.11
CA GLU A 72 -49.14 4.86 -26.23
C GLU A 72 -48.58 4.71 -24.82
N THR A 73 -48.56 3.48 -24.32
CA THR A 73 -47.91 3.14 -23.07
C THR A 73 -46.43 3.44 -23.22
N VAL A 74 -45.99 4.60 -22.76
CA VAL A 74 -44.57 5.00 -22.76
C VAL A 74 -43.85 4.10 -21.76
N VAL A 75 -43.11 3.12 -22.27
CA VAL A 75 -42.34 2.17 -21.46
C VAL A 75 -40.95 2.76 -21.20
N SER A 76 -40.58 2.90 -19.93
CA SER A 76 -39.23 3.33 -19.53
C SER A 76 -38.26 2.15 -19.63
N VAL A 77 -37.17 2.31 -20.36
CA VAL A 77 -36.16 1.27 -20.61
C VAL A 77 -34.77 1.75 -20.18
N SER A 78 -33.97 0.85 -19.60
CA SER A 78 -32.58 1.13 -19.24
C SER A 78 -31.75 1.56 -20.44
N SER A 79 -31.04 2.69 -20.34
CA SER A 79 -30.16 3.19 -21.40
C SER A 79 -28.94 2.30 -21.66
N SER A 80 -28.59 1.41 -20.74
CA SER A 80 -27.48 0.45 -20.88
C SER A 80 -27.93 -0.97 -21.22
N PHE A 81 -29.18 -1.32 -20.92
CA PHE A 81 -29.73 -2.66 -21.09
C PHE A 81 -31.07 -2.62 -21.84
N TYR A 82 -31.05 -2.04 -23.04
CA TYR A 82 -32.19 -1.94 -23.96
C TYR A 82 -32.13 -3.01 -25.08
N PRO A 83 -33.23 -3.23 -25.83
CA PRO A 83 -33.25 -4.15 -26.97
C PRO A 83 -32.25 -3.72 -28.05
N GLY A 84 -31.18 -4.49 -28.24
CA GLY A 84 -30.10 -4.23 -29.19
C GLY A 84 -28.83 -3.61 -28.59
N ALA A 85 -28.76 -3.44 -27.26
CA ALA A 85 -27.55 -2.93 -26.59
C ALA A 85 -26.36 -3.92 -26.61
N HIS A 86 -26.61 -5.21 -26.79
CA HIS A 86 -25.61 -6.29 -26.80
C HIS A 86 -25.88 -7.26 -27.96
N GLU A 87 -24.85 -7.97 -28.44
CA GLU A 87 -24.97 -8.92 -29.55
C GLU A 87 -25.71 -10.20 -29.11
N GLY A 88 -26.96 -10.38 -29.54
CA GLY A 88 -27.79 -11.55 -29.24
C GLY A 88 -29.30 -11.22 -29.16
N SER A 89 -30.15 -12.26 -29.16
CA SER A 89 -31.57 -12.10 -28.80
C SER A 89 -31.72 -12.11 -27.27
N HIS A 90 -32.50 -11.18 -26.74
CA HIS A 90 -32.81 -11.10 -25.32
C HIS A 90 -33.81 -12.21 -24.96
N ASP A 91 -33.55 -12.91 -23.86
CA ASP A 91 -34.35 -14.08 -23.44
C ASP A 91 -35.06 -13.87 -22.10
N ALA A 92 -34.86 -12.72 -21.45
CA ALA A 92 -35.52 -12.34 -20.18
C ALA A 92 -35.63 -10.82 -20.02
N ILE A 93 -36.75 -10.37 -19.43
CA ILE A 93 -37.01 -8.96 -19.12
C ILE A 93 -37.23 -8.83 -17.61
N LEU A 94 -36.47 -7.95 -16.93
CA LEU A 94 -36.73 -7.60 -15.53
C LEU A 94 -37.33 -6.20 -15.47
N ARG A 95 -38.37 -6.02 -14.65
CA ARG A 95 -38.97 -4.73 -14.35
C ARG A 95 -38.66 -4.35 -12.91
N THR A 96 -38.09 -3.17 -12.74
CA THR A 96 -37.78 -2.61 -11.41
C THR A 96 -39.00 -1.98 -10.76
N SER A 97 -38.91 -1.70 -9.46
CA SER A 97 -39.97 -1.05 -8.69
C SER A 97 -40.38 0.34 -9.22
N ASP A 98 -39.46 1.05 -9.86
CA ASP A 98 -39.67 2.33 -10.57
C ASP A 98 -40.10 2.13 -12.04
N SER A 99 -40.58 0.94 -12.39
CA SER A 99 -41.15 0.59 -13.70
C SER A 99 -40.19 0.73 -14.88
N VAL A 100 -38.87 0.56 -14.65
CA VAL A 100 -37.86 0.53 -15.71
C VAL A 100 -37.61 -0.90 -16.15
N LEU A 101 -37.67 -1.15 -17.46
CA LEU A 101 -37.36 -2.45 -18.05
C LEU A 101 -35.87 -2.60 -18.34
N PHE A 102 -35.33 -3.75 -17.98
CA PHE A 102 -33.99 -4.18 -18.32
C PHE A 102 -34.07 -5.48 -19.12
N TYR A 103 -33.32 -5.54 -20.23
CA TYR A 103 -33.33 -6.68 -21.14
C TYR A 103 -32.03 -7.48 -21.01
N PHE A 104 -32.14 -8.79 -20.81
CA PHE A 104 -31.03 -9.66 -20.42
C PHE A 104 -30.81 -10.85 -21.35
N HIS A 105 -29.62 -11.41 -21.23
CA HIS A 105 -29.19 -12.60 -21.95
C HIS A 105 -28.99 -13.71 -20.92
N SER A 106 -29.95 -14.63 -20.81
CA SER A 106 -29.87 -15.79 -19.92
C SER A 106 -28.56 -16.58 -20.06
N PRO A 107 -28.00 -16.79 -21.28
CA PRO A 107 -26.71 -17.48 -21.44
C PRO A 107 -25.51 -16.73 -20.84
N VAL A 108 -25.51 -15.39 -20.91
CA VAL A 108 -24.40 -14.57 -20.37
C VAL A 108 -24.45 -14.57 -18.84
N LEU A 109 -25.65 -14.44 -18.27
CA LEU A 109 -25.85 -14.52 -16.82
C LEU A 109 -25.49 -15.91 -16.27
N GLN A 110 -25.90 -16.99 -16.95
CA GLN A 110 -25.59 -18.36 -16.53
C GLN A 110 -24.10 -18.72 -16.65
N SER A 111 -23.38 -18.12 -17.61
CA SER A 111 -21.93 -18.37 -17.75
C SER A 111 -21.09 -17.70 -16.65
N VAL A 112 -21.59 -16.61 -16.06
CA VAL A 112 -20.92 -15.85 -15.00
C VAL A 112 -21.41 -16.25 -13.60
N SER A 113 -22.69 -16.55 -13.44
CA SER A 113 -23.28 -17.09 -12.22
C SER A 113 -24.45 -18.02 -12.54
N THR A 114 -24.23 -19.33 -12.37
CA THR A 114 -25.20 -20.38 -12.73
C THR A 114 -26.53 -20.32 -11.97
N ARG A 115 -26.58 -19.61 -10.83
CA ARG A 115 -27.78 -19.49 -9.97
C ARG A 115 -28.30 -18.06 -9.83
N ALA A 116 -27.72 -17.10 -10.54
CA ALA A 116 -28.17 -15.71 -10.46
C ALA A 116 -29.65 -15.61 -10.85
N PHE A 117 -30.44 -14.97 -9.99
CA PHE A 117 -31.89 -14.79 -10.15
C PHE A 117 -32.70 -16.10 -10.21
N GLU A 118 -32.14 -17.25 -9.80
CA GLU A 118 -32.83 -18.56 -9.82
C GLU A 118 -34.16 -18.55 -9.06
N SER A 119 -34.26 -17.79 -7.96
CA SER A 119 -35.51 -17.65 -7.18
C SER A 119 -36.62 -16.93 -7.95
N PHE A 120 -36.27 -16.08 -8.91
CA PHE A 120 -37.21 -15.28 -9.70
C PHE A 120 -37.50 -15.95 -11.06
N ILE A 121 -36.48 -16.57 -11.67
CA ILE A 121 -36.60 -17.31 -12.93
C ILE A 121 -37.24 -18.70 -12.70
N GLY A 122 -36.97 -19.35 -11.57
CA GLY A 122 -37.50 -20.67 -11.23
C GLY A 122 -39.02 -20.69 -11.01
N SER A 123 -39.62 -19.57 -10.58
CA SER A 123 -41.08 -19.44 -10.47
C SER A 123 -41.78 -19.48 -11.85
N ALA A 124 -41.07 -19.15 -12.94
CA ALA A 124 -41.58 -19.23 -14.31
C ALA A 124 -41.50 -20.65 -14.91
N THR A 125 -40.77 -21.58 -14.26
CA THR A 125 -40.52 -22.92 -14.84
C THR A 125 -41.67 -23.93 -14.70
N ALA A 126 -42.85 -23.52 -14.19
CA ALA A 126 -44.05 -24.36 -14.24
C ALA A 126 -44.90 -24.18 -15.52
N ALA A 127 -44.66 -23.15 -16.32
CA ALA A 127 -45.38 -22.93 -17.58
C ALA A 127 -44.45 -22.29 -18.60
N ARG A 128 -44.11 -23.03 -19.66
CA ARG A 128 -43.49 -22.57 -20.93
C ARG A 128 -43.19 -21.07 -20.98
N VAL A 129 -41.96 -20.67 -20.63
CA VAL A 129 -41.47 -19.29 -20.75
C VAL A 129 -41.61 -18.86 -22.21
N THR A 130 -42.63 -18.06 -22.50
CA THR A 130 -42.71 -17.27 -23.72
C THR A 130 -41.64 -16.17 -23.63
N GLN A 131 -41.01 -15.82 -24.75
CA GLN A 131 -39.90 -14.83 -24.86
C GLN A 131 -40.17 -13.42 -24.29
N ASP A 132 -41.34 -13.18 -23.71
CA ASP A 132 -41.84 -11.86 -23.27
C ASP A 132 -42.29 -11.82 -21.79
N GLU A 133 -41.92 -12.80 -20.95
CA GLU A 133 -42.30 -12.77 -19.53
C GLU A 133 -41.48 -11.71 -18.75
N ILE A 134 -42.19 -10.70 -18.23
CA ILE A 134 -41.62 -9.61 -17.44
C ILE A 134 -41.57 -10.05 -15.97
N ILE A 135 -40.36 -10.14 -15.42
CA ILE A 135 -40.13 -10.51 -14.02
C ILE A 135 -39.98 -9.25 -13.17
N ASP A 136 -40.85 -9.08 -12.18
CA ASP A 136 -40.79 -7.94 -11.26
C ASP A 136 -39.73 -8.12 -10.18
N ILE A 137 -38.89 -7.11 -9.99
CA ILE A 137 -37.82 -7.06 -8.98
C ILE A 137 -38.07 -5.89 -8.02
N PRO A 138 -37.92 -6.10 -6.70
CA PRO A 138 -38.22 -5.09 -5.69
C PRO A 138 -37.23 -3.92 -5.62
N GLU A 139 -36.13 -3.96 -6.37
CA GLU A 139 -35.09 -2.91 -6.36
C GLU A 139 -35.42 -1.75 -7.28
N THR A 140 -34.74 -0.63 -7.08
CA THR A 140 -34.77 0.53 -7.98
C THR A 140 -33.92 0.28 -9.22
N SER A 141 -34.18 1.00 -10.31
CA SER A 141 -33.36 0.98 -11.52
C SER A 141 -31.88 1.23 -11.24
N THR A 142 -31.55 2.18 -10.36
CA THR A 142 -30.17 2.52 -9.99
C THR A 142 -29.43 1.36 -9.31
N THR A 143 -30.09 0.64 -8.41
CA THR A 143 -29.52 -0.49 -7.67
C THR A 143 -29.35 -1.69 -8.58
N LEU A 144 -30.39 -2.03 -9.37
CA LEU A 144 -30.31 -3.13 -10.32
C LEU A 144 -29.23 -2.87 -11.39
N ASN A 145 -29.11 -1.63 -11.87
CA ASN A 145 -28.10 -1.27 -12.86
C ASN A 145 -26.67 -1.58 -12.40
N VAL A 146 -26.35 -1.31 -11.13
CA VAL A 146 -25.03 -1.65 -10.54
C VAL A 146 -24.82 -3.16 -10.48
N ILE A 147 -25.83 -3.93 -10.04
CA ILE A 147 -25.75 -5.40 -9.95
C ILE A 147 -25.50 -6.00 -11.32
N VAL A 148 -26.21 -5.52 -12.34
CA VAL A 148 -26.09 -6.04 -13.71
C VAL A 148 -24.75 -5.66 -14.32
N HIS A 149 -24.30 -4.41 -14.17
CA HIS A 149 -22.96 -4.00 -14.61
C HIS A 149 -21.86 -4.84 -13.94
N ALA A 150 -22.04 -5.25 -12.68
CA ALA A 150 -21.11 -6.15 -12.01
C ALA A 150 -21.06 -7.55 -12.64
N LEU A 151 -22.21 -8.12 -13.02
CA LEU A 151 -22.31 -9.43 -13.68
C LEU A 151 -21.71 -9.41 -15.09
N TYR A 152 -21.94 -8.35 -15.86
CA TYR A 152 -21.37 -8.18 -17.19
C TYR A 152 -19.91 -7.67 -17.15
N ASN A 153 -19.37 -7.39 -15.96
CA ASN A 153 -18.09 -6.70 -15.75
C ASN A 153 -17.92 -5.49 -16.67
N THR A 154 -18.94 -4.62 -16.70
CA THR A 154 -18.94 -3.37 -17.46
C THR A 154 -18.94 -2.18 -16.50
N SER A 155 -18.46 -1.03 -16.96
CA SER A 155 -18.38 0.17 -16.11
C SER A 155 -19.74 0.81 -15.89
N CYS A 156 -20.16 0.94 -14.63
CA CYS A 156 -21.32 1.75 -14.23
C CYS A 156 -20.95 3.21 -13.91
N ALA A 157 -19.69 3.62 -14.07
CA ALA A 157 -19.20 4.95 -13.66
C ALA A 157 -19.89 6.11 -14.40
N GLN A 158 -20.35 5.88 -15.64
CA GLN A 158 -21.07 6.88 -16.44
C GLN A 158 -22.39 7.34 -15.79
N HIS A 159 -22.97 6.50 -14.93
CA HIS A 159 -24.20 6.77 -14.21
C HIS A 159 -23.94 7.41 -12.84
N ALA A 160 -22.67 7.66 -12.49
CA ALA A 160 -22.21 8.27 -11.25
C ALA A 160 -22.96 7.77 -9.99
N PRO A 161 -23.00 6.44 -9.74
CA PRO A 161 -23.72 5.91 -8.59
C PRO A 161 -23.10 6.41 -7.28
N THR A 162 -23.95 6.80 -6.33
CA THR A 162 -23.48 7.20 -5.00
C THR A 162 -23.03 5.98 -4.19
N LEU A 163 -22.22 6.20 -3.15
CA LEU A 163 -21.78 5.11 -2.27
C LEU A 163 -22.96 4.36 -1.63
N ASP A 164 -24.07 5.05 -1.32
CA ASP A 164 -25.27 4.41 -0.75
C ASP A 164 -25.91 3.42 -1.72
N VAL A 165 -25.90 3.74 -3.03
CA VAL A 165 -26.40 2.86 -4.09
C VAL A 165 -25.45 1.67 -4.27
N LEU A 166 -24.14 1.90 -4.22
CA LEU A 166 -23.14 0.82 -4.31
C LEU A 166 -23.25 -0.15 -3.12
N GLU A 167 -23.35 0.36 -1.89
CA GLU A 167 -23.56 -0.45 -0.69
C GLU A 167 -24.86 -1.26 -0.78
N SER A 168 -25.97 -0.61 -1.14
CA SER A 168 -27.26 -1.27 -1.28
C SER A 168 -27.23 -2.36 -2.35
N ALA A 169 -26.61 -2.10 -3.51
CA ALA A 169 -26.49 -3.08 -4.59
C ALA A 169 -25.68 -4.31 -4.14
N ILE A 170 -24.55 -4.11 -3.47
CA ILE A 170 -23.66 -5.19 -3.02
C ILE A 170 -24.31 -5.98 -1.88
N ASP A 171 -25.00 -5.33 -0.95
CA ASP A 171 -25.75 -5.99 0.12
C ASP A 171 -26.92 -6.84 -0.41
N ARG A 172 -27.48 -6.47 -1.57
CA ARG A 172 -28.56 -7.22 -2.22
C ARG A 172 -28.09 -8.35 -3.13
N MET A 173 -26.84 -8.37 -3.59
CA MET A 173 -26.30 -9.45 -4.43
C MET A 173 -26.54 -10.86 -3.85
N PRO A 174 -26.30 -11.13 -2.54
CA PRO A 174 -26.56 -12.46 -1.97
C PRO A 174 -28.03 -12.90 -2.07
N SER A 175 -28.98 -11.96 -2.04
CA SER A 175 -30.43 -12.28 -2.19
C SER A 175 -30.79 -12.80 -3.57
N TYR A 176 -29.96 -12.51 -4.58
CA TYR A 176 -30.07 -13.01 -5.94
C TYR A 176 -29.17 -14.22 -6.22
N ASN A 177 -28.61 -14.86 -5.19
CA ASN A 177 -27.58 -15.91 -5.28
C ASN A 177 -26.31 -15.46 -6.01
N ILE A 178 -25.97 -14.17 -5.93
CA ILE A 178 -24.74 -13.61 -6.47
C ILE A 178 -23.76 -13.40 -5.32
N THR A 179 -22.57 -13.98 -5.42
CA THR A 179 -21.53 -13.85 -4.40
C THR A 179 -20.66 -12.62 -4.70
N PRO A 180 -20.67 -11.55 -3.88
CA PRO A 180 -19.91 -10.33 -4.18
C PRO A 180 -18.41 -10.57 -4.37
N SER A 181 -17.81 -11.47 -3.58
CA SER A 181 -16.38 -11.79 -3.65
C SER A 181 -15.96 -12.47 -4.96
N ALA A 182 -16.88 -13.05 -5.72
CA ALA A 182 -16.59 -13.63 -7.02
C ALA A 182 -16.55 -12.59 -8.16
N HIS A 183 -17.21 -11.43 -7.98
CA HIS A 183 -17.35 -10.41 -9.01
C HIS A 183 -16.57 -9.13 -8.73
N ILE A 184 -16.24 -8.85 -7.45
CA ILE A 184 -15.49 -7.65 -7.03
C ILE A 184 -14.02 -8.04 -6.79
N LEU A 185 -13.32 -8.35 -7.88
CA LEU A 185 -11.90 -8.71 -7.88
C LEU A 185 -11.02 -7.54 -8.33
N PRO A 186 -9.71 -7.52 -7.96
CA PRO A 186 -8.75 -6.56 -8.51
C PRO A 186 -8.76 -6.58 -10.04
N GLY A 187 -9.01 -5.42 -10.66
CA GLY A 187 -9.16 -5.28 -12.11
C GLY A 187 -10.60 -5.23 -12.63
N SER A 188 -11.60 -5.56 -11.80
CA SER A 188 -13.01 -5.32 -12.14
C SER A 188 -13.36 -3.84 -12.07
N HIS A 189 -14.33 -3.41 -12.89
CA HIS A 189 -14.77 -2.02 -12.90
C HIS A 189 -15.42 -1.59 -11.58
N LEU A 190 -16.19 -2.47 -10.94
CA LEU A 190 -16.83 -2.20 -9.65
C LEU A 190 -15.81 -2.08 -8.51
N TYR A 191 -14.74 -2.89 -8.52
CA TYR A 191 -13.62 -2.75 -7.58
C TYR A 191 -12.93 -1.39 -7.74
N GLY A 192 -12.64 -0.98 -8.98
CA GLY A 192 -12.04 0.32 -9.27
C GLY A 192 -12.91 1.48 -8.78
N LEU A 193 -14.23 1.39 -8.99
CA LEU A 193 -15.17 2.42 -8.54
C LEU A 193 -15.24 2.53 -7.01
N LEU A 194 -15.30 1.41 -6.28
CA LEU A 194 -15.26 1.40 -4.82
C LEU A 194 -13.97 2.02 -4.26
N LEU A 195 -12.85 1.80 -4.95
CA LEU A 195 -11.56 2.38 -4.55
C LEU A 195 -11.56 3.92 -4.67
N THR A 196 -12.28 4.49 -5.63
CA THR A 196 -12.41 5.97 -5.74
C THR A 196 -13.14 6.59 -4.55
N HIS A 197 -14.02 5.83 -3.88
CA HIS A 197 -14.72 6.27 -2.68
C HIS A 197 -13.94 6.00 -1.38
N ALA A 198 -12.87 5.19 -1.41
CA ALA A 198 -12.11 4.83 -0.22
C ALA A 198 -11.47 6.03 0.50
N PRO A 199 -10.92 7.06 -0.18
CA PRO A 199 -10.41 8.25 0.51
C PRO A 199 -11.51 9.13 1.13
N LEU A 200 -12.70 9.15 0.53
CA LEU A 200 -13.82 10.01 0.95
C LEU A 200 -14.64 9.40 2.08
N SER A 201 -14.74 8.08 2.14
CA SER A 201 -15.49 7.35 3.16
C SER A 201 -14.78 6.05 3.56
N PRO A 202 -13.60 6.14 4.20
CA PRO A 202 -12.71 4.99 4.42
C PRO A 202 -13.35 3.90 5.25
N LEU A 203 -14.00 4.29 6.35
CA LEU A 203 -14.60 3.36 7.31
C LEU A 203 -15.79 2.62 6.71
N ARG A 204 -16.58 3.28 5.86
CA ARG A 204 -17.72 2.69 5.16
C ARG A 204 -17.27 1.65 4.13
N VAL A 205 -16.31 2.01 3.28
CA VAL A 205 -15.75 1.10 2.28
C VAL A 205 -15.06 -0.09 2.95
N TYR A 206 -14.31 0.16 4.03
CA TYR A 206 -13.70 -0.91 4.82
C TYR A 206 -14.75 -1.85 5.44
N ALA A 207 -15.81 -1.30 6.03
CA ALA A 207 -16.90 -2.08 6.62
C ALA A 207 -17.67 -2.90 5.58
N LEU A 208 -17.95 -2.33 4.42
CA LEU A 208 -18.57 -3.03 3.30
C LEU A 208 -17.67 -4.17 2.80
N ALA A 209 -16.38 -3.89 2.61
CA ALA A 209 -15.42 -4.89 2.16
C ALA A 209 -15.28 -6.03 3.18
N ALA A 210 -15.20 -5.71 4.46
CA ALA A 210 -15.12 -6.70 5.54
C ALA A 210 -16.40 -7.54 5.65
N HIS A 211 -17.58 -6.93 5.52
CA HIS A 211 -18.88 -7.61 5.60
C HIS A 211 -19.02 -8.70 4.53
N HIS A 212 -18.61 -8.39 3.30
CA HIS A 212 -18.69 -9.31 2.15
C HIS A 212 -17.39 -10.11 1.91
N GLN A 213 -16.45 -10.09 2.86
CA GLN A 213 -15.17 -10.82 2.80
C GLN A 213 -14.30 -10.46 1.57
N LEU A 214 -14.39 -9.21 1.11
CA LEU A 214 -13.58 -8.64 0.03
C LEU A 214 -12.20 -8.24 0.58
N HIS A 215 -11.33 -9.23 0.79
CA HIS A 215 -10.07 -9.02 1.52
C HIS A 215 -9.18 -7.94 0.89
N GLU A 216 -8.98 -8.01 -0.43
CA GLU A 216 -8.15 -7.05 -1.18
C GLU A 216 -8.64 -5.61 -1.03
N LEU A 217 -9.95 -5.40 -1.18
CA LEU A 217 -10.56 -4.08 -1.04
C LEU A 217 -10.43 -3.56 0.39
N ALA A 218 -10.59 -4.44 1.39
CA ALA A 218 -10.41 -4.10 2.79
C ALA A 218 -8.96 -3.69 3.10
N VAL A 219 -7.97 -4.35 2.51
CA VAL A 219 -6.55 -3.97 2.64
C VAL A 219 -6.32 -2.57 2.07
N HIS A 220 -6.81 -2.29 0.87
CA HIS A 220 -6.64 -0.97 0.24
C HIS A 220 -7.33 0.14 1.05
N ALA A 221 -8.57 -0.10 1.49
CA ALA A 221 -9.32 0.86 2.31
C ALA A 221 -8.69 1.09 3.70
N SER A 222 -8.02 0.09 4.27
CA SER A 222 -7.40 0.19 5.61
C SER A 222 -6.30 1.25 5.72
N SER A 223 -5.64 1.57 4.61
CA SER A 223 -4.64 2.65 4.60
C SER A 223 -5.26 4.01 4.87
N HIS A 224 -6.48 4.23 4.40
CA HIS A 224 -7.24 5.47 4.56
C HIS A 224 -7.94 5.55 5.93
N THR A 225 -8.12 4.43 6.63
CA THR A 225 -8.70 4.43 7.98
C THR A 225 -7.71 4.88 9.06
N LEU A 226 -6.41 4.92 8.77
CA LEU A 226 -5.38 5.33 9.74
C LEU A 226 -5.58 6.76 10.27
N ALA A 227 -6.14 7.65 9.45
CA ALA A 227 -6.48 9.02 9.83
C ALA A 227 -7.74 9.12 10.69
N ILE A 228 -8.50 8.03 10.83
CA ILE A 228 -9.77 8.00 11.56
C ILE A 228 -9.52 7.52 13.00
N PRO A 229 -10.02 8.23 14.04
CA PRO A 229 -9.90 7.77 15.41
C PRO A 229 -10.76 6.52 15.64
N LEU A 230 -10.21 5.52 16.33
CA LEU A 230 -10.94 4.27 16.65
C LEU A 230 -12.23 4.51 17.45
N SER A 231 -12.32 5.63 18.19
CA SER A 231 -13.54 6.04 18.91
C SER A 231 -14.72 6.38 18.01
N SER A 232 -14.49 6.65 16.73
CA SER A 232 -15.56 6.93 15.75
C SER A 232 -16.24 5.66 15.22
N ILE A 233 -15.71 4.48 15.54
CA ILE A 233 -16.31 3.20 15.15
C ILE A 233 -17.52 2.96 16.08
N THR A 234 -18.72 3.15 15.54
CA THR A 234 -19.97 2.84 16.24
C THR A 234 -20.20 1.32 16.31
N ASP A 235 -21.04 0.88 17.24
CA ASP A 235 -21.39 -0.54 17.40
C ASP A 235 -21.96 -1.15 16.11
N ASP A 236 -22.70 -0.37 15.32
CA ASP A 236 -23.26 -0.83 14.04
C ASP A 236 -22.18 -1.05 12.98
N ILE A 237 -21.20 -0.14 12.90
CA ILE A 237 -20.05 -0.28 12.01
C ILE A 237 -19.18 -1.46 12.47
N ALA A 238 -18.94 -1.60 13.78
CA ALA A 238 -18.20 -2.72 14.34
C ALA A 238 -18.87 -4.07 14.03
N ARG A 239 -20.20 -4.13 14.14
CA ARG A 239 -20.99 -5.31 13.77
C ARG A 239 -20.87 -5.62 12.28
N ARG A 240 -20.89 -4.59 11.42
CA ARG A 240 -20.75 -4.73 9.97
C ARG A 240 -19.35 -5.20 9.56
N ILE A 241 -18.29 -4.65 10.16
CA ILE A 241 -16.90 -5.07 9.93
C ILE A 241 -16.69 -6.54 10.37
N GLY A 242 -17.26 -6.92 11.51
CA GLY A 242 -17.07 -8.23 12.10
C GLY A 242 -15.74 -8.36 12.87
N ALA A 243 -15.67 -9.36 13.75
CA ALA A 243 -14.58 -9.49 14.73
C ALA A 243 -13.18 -9.65 14.12
N ILE A 244 -13.07 -10.36 12.98
CA ILE A 244 -11.78 -10.66 12.35
C ILE A 244 -11.16 -9.39 11.77
N TYR A 245 -11.91 -8.66 10.94
CA TYR A 245 -11.43 -7.43 10.33
C TYR A 245 -11.29 -6.31 11.36
N LEU A 246 -12.15 -6.26 12.38
CA LEU A 246 -12.00 -5.30 13.47
C LEU A 246 -10.69 -5.53 14.24
N LYS A 247 -10.34 -6.78 14.56
CA LYS A 247 -9.05 -7.10 15.17
C LYS A 247 -7.88 -6.69 14.27
N LYS A 248 -7.95 -6.96 12.96
CA LYS A 248 -6.92 -6.55 12.00
C LYS A 248 -6.74 -5.03 11.97
N LEU A 249 -7.84 -4.28 11.91
CA LEU A 249 -7.83 -2.82 11.94
C LEU A 249 -7.23 -2.29 13.25
N MET A 250 -7.67 -2.78 14.40
CA MET A 250 -7.12 -2.36 15.70
C MET A 250 -5.62 -2.66 15.80
N THR A 251 -5.18 -3.83 15.34
CA THR A 251 -3.75 -4.21 15.34
C THR A 251 -2.94 -3.27 14.46
N LEU A 252 -3.45 -2.91 13.27
CA LEU A 252 -2.82 -1.95 12.37
C LEU A 252 -2.63 -0.59 13.04
N HIS A 253 -3.67 -0.07 13.70
CA HIS A 253 -3.61 1.20 14.42
C HIS A 253 -2.62 1.16 15.61
N MET A 254 -2.65 0.09 16.41
CA MET A 254 -1.72 -0.09 17.52
C MET A 254 -0.26 -0.16 17.05
N ALA A 255 0.02 -0.94 16.00
CA ALA A 255 1.37 -1.07 15.44
C ALA A 255 1.90 0.26 14.88
N ARG A 256 1.05 1.01 14.16
CA ARG A 256 1.36 2.36 13.66
C ARG A 256 1.70 3.32 14.82
N GLN A 257 0.90 3.29 15.89
CA GLN A 257 1.08 4.14 17.06
C GLN A 257 2.35 3.78 17.86
N GLU A 258 2.63 2.50 18.02
CA GLU A 258 3.86 2.01 18.68
C GLU A 258 5.10 2.43 17.89
N HIS A 259 5.06 2.30 16.56
CA HIS A 259 6.14 2.76 15.69
C HIS A 259 6.38 4.27 15.80
N PHE A 260 5.32 5.08 15.79
CA PHE A 260 5.41 6.52 15.99
C PHE A 260 6.07 6.89 17.32
N LYS A 261 5.62 6.25 18.42
CA LYS A 261 6.18 6.44 19.76
C LYS A 261 7.67 6.14 19.79
N ASN A 262 8.11 5.05 19.16
CA ASN A 262 9.52 4.69 19.10
C ASN A 262 10.39 5.76 18.42
N ILE A 263 9.86 6.45 17.41
CA ILE A 263 10.55 7.55 16.71
C ILE A 263 10.65 8.80 17.60
N ILE A 264 9.54 9.26 18.15
CA ILE A 264 9.47 10.56 18.86
C ILE A 264 10.08 10.54 20.26
N LEU A 265 10.11 9.38 20.92
CA LEU A 265 10.65 9.23 22.28
C LEU A 265 12.17 9.33 22.34
N GLN A 266 12.86 9.25 21.18
CA GLN A 266 14.31 9.40 21.11
C GLN A 266 14.71 10.90 21.03
N PRO A 267 15.40 11.44 22.06
CA PRO A 267 15.80 12.84 22.09
C PRO A 267 16.93 13.16 21.11
N PRO A 268 17.12 14.45 20.75
CA PRO A 268 18.25 14.90 19.95
C PRO A 268 19.59 14.61 20.64
N GLU A 269 20.60 14.27 19.85
CA GLU A 269 21.97 14.05 20.34
C GLU A 269 22.51 15.34 20.98
N LEU A 270 23.19 15.17 22.13
CA LEU A 270 23.83 16.27 22.83
C LEU A 270 25.19 16.58 22.18
N HIS A 271 25.46 17.86 21.93
CA HIS A 271 26.79 18.29 21.48
C HIS A 271 27.77 18.42 22.65
N LEU A 272 29.07 18.51 22.35
CA LEU A 272 30.09 18.72 23.39
C LEU A 272 29.87 20.05 24.12
N VAL A 273 30.03 20.04 25.45
CA VAL A 273 29.87 21.22 26.31
C VAL A 273 30.82 22.32 25.84
N SER A 274 30.28 23.51 25.60
CA SER A 274 31.05 24.67 25.14
C SER A 274 30.98 25.79 26.17
N LYS A 275 31.84 26.80 26.05
CA LYS A 275 31.79 27.98 26.95
C LYS A 275 30.47 28.74 26.87
N ALA A 276 29.69 28.54 25.81
CA ALA A 276 28.39 29.18 25.57
C ALA A 276 27.19 28.27 25.88
N CYS A 277 27.40 27.00 26.25
CA CYS A 277 26.31 26.06 26.52
C CYS A 277 26.73 25.06 27.59
N SER A 278 26.03 25.12 28.73
CA SER A 278 26.27 24.22 29.86
C SER A 278 25.50 22.91 29.73
N PHE A 279 25.88 21.92 30.54
CA PHE A 279 25.10 20.70 30.68
C PHE A 279 23.66 20.94 31.16
N GLN A 280 23.40 22.03 31.90
CA GLN A 280 22.04 22.40 32.29
C GLN A 280 21.19 22.82 31.09
N ASP A 281 21.76 23.53 30.12
CA ASP A 281 21.04 24.00 28.92
C ASP A 281 20.70 22.81 28.00
N GLN A 282 21.62 21.87 27.87
CA GLN A 282 21.39 20.60 27.19
C GLN A 282 20.28 19.77 27.85
N LYS A 283 20.26 19.73 29.18
CA LYS A 283 19.21 19.03 29.94
C LYS A 283 17.85 19.73 29.83
N ARG A 284 17.82 21.06 29.68
CA ARG A 284 16.59 21.82 29.40
C ARG A 284 16.02 21.43 28.04
N LEU A 285 16.85 21.36 26.99
CA LEU A 285 16.43 20.88 25.67
C LEU A 285 15.87 19.45 25.71
N SER A 286 16.57 18.53 26.36
CA SER A 286 16.10 17.14 26.49
C SER A 286 14.75 17.04 27.23
N ARG A 287 14.52 17.86 28.25
CA ARG A 287 13.23 17.93 28.97
C ARG A 287 12.12 18.53 28.11
N ALA A 288 12.42 19.61 27.39
CA ALA A 288 11.46 20.25 26.49
C ALA A 288 11.07 19.33 25.34
N TRP A 289 12.04 18.58 24.80
CA TRP A 289 11.80 17.50 23.85
C TRP A 289 10.89 16.42 24.43
N ALA A 290 11.20 15.91 25.63
CA ALA A 290 10.42 14.87 26.27
C ALA A 290 8.96 15.32 26.51
N LEU A 291 8.74 16.60 26.82
CA LEU A 291 7.40 17.16 26.97
C LEU A 291 6.65 17.24 25.63
N ALA A 292 7.30 17.70 24.56
CA ALA A 292 6.71 17.71 23.21
C ALA A 292 6.42 16.29 22.70
N ALA A 293 7.33 15.34 22.92
CA ALA A 293 7.11 13.94 22.59
C ALA A 293 5.98 13.32 23.43
N ALA A 294 5.88 13.67 24.72
CA ALA A 294 4.78 13.23 25.58
C ALA A 294 3.43 13.79 25.11
N TYR A 295 3.38 15.04 24.64
CA TYR A 295 2.17 15.63 24.04
C TYR A 295 1.68 14.79 22.86
N PHE A 296 2.56 14.46 21.91
CA PHE A 296 2.22 13.61 20.77
C PHE A 296 1.88 12.16 21.16
N ALA A 297 2.61 11.59 22.14
CA ALA A 297 2.34 10.25 22.63
C ALA A 297 0.99 10.14 23.35
N TRP A 298 0.53 11.24 23.96
CA TRP A 298 -0.74 11.36 24.68
C TRP A 298 -1.93 11.70 23.78
N ASP A 299 -1.75 12.56 22.76
CA ASP A 299 -2.82 13.01 21.83
C ASP A 299 -3.42 11.83 21.01
N GLY A 300 -2.73 10.69 20.95
CA GLY A 300 -3.32 9.43 20.49
C GLY A 300 -3.72 9.37 19.01
N LYS A 301 -3.42 10.41 18.23
CA LYS A 301 -3.64 10.44 16.78
C LYS A 301 -2.68 9.46 16.09
N ASN A 302 -3.24 8.55 15.30
CA ASN A 302 -2.48 7.51 14.59
C ASN A 302 -1.83 8.00 13.29
N ASP A 303 -2.22 9.20 12.83
CA ASP A 303 -1.66 9.85 11.65
C ASP A 303 -1.40 11.33 11.94
N VAL A 304 -0.22 11.61 12.53
CA VAL A 304 0.24 12.98 12.77
C VAL A 304 0.80 13.53 11.45
N PRO A 305 0.23 14.60 10.90
CA PRO A 305 0.73 15.16 9.66
C PRO A 305 2.12 15.79 9.89
N ILE A 306 2.99 15.66 8.88
CA ILE A 306 4.41 16.04 8.98
C ILE A 306 4.57 17.52 9.38
N ASN A 307 3.67 18.39 8.93
CA ASN A 307 3.68 19.81 9.24
C ASN A 307 3.41 20.11 10.73
N GLU A 308 2.50 19.39 11.37
CA GLU A 308 2.18 19.52 12.80
C GLU A 308 3.36 19.04 13.65
N LEU A 309 3.99 17.93 13.24
CA LEU A 309 5.21 17.42 13.86
C LEU A 309 6.34 18.45 13.76
N GLN A 310 6.61 18.97 12.56
CA GLN A 310 7.66 19.97 12.33
C GLN A 310 7.42 21.24 13.14
N ARG A 311 6.21 21.81 13.11
CA ARG A 311 5.88 23.05 13.85
C ARG A 311 6.08 22.89 15.34
N THR A 312 5.63 21.77 15.91
CA THR A 312 5.67 21.55 17.36
C THR A 312 7.11 21.42 17.84
N PHE A 313 7.95 20.62 17.18
CA PHE A 313 9.36 20.52 17.57
C PHE A 313 10.19 21.75 17.17
N ALA A 314 9.83 22.47 16.10
CA ALA A 314 10.51 23.72 15.71
C ALA A 314 10.28 24.85 16.72
N SER A 315 9.13 24.88 17.41
CA SER A 315 8.88 25.86 18.49
C SER A 315 9.88 25.75 19.66
N LEU A 316 10.53 24.60 19.82
CA LEU A 316 11.59 24.41 20.82
C LEU A 316 12.86 25.21 20.49
N GLU A 317 13.00 25.67 19.24
CA GLU A 317 14.13 26.46 18.79
C GLU A 317 14.11 27.89 19.36
N ASP A 318 12.92 28.45 19.59
CA ASP A 318 12.72 29.80 20.13
C ASP A 318 13.22 29.92 21.58
N GLY A 319 13.27 28.81 22.32
CA GLY A 319 13.78 28.74 23.69
C GLY A 319 15.28 28.43 23.81
N LEU A 320 16.02 28.40 22.70
CA LEU A 320 17.45 28.08 22.67
C LEU A 320 18.29 29.29 22.26
N ASP A 321 19.33 29.59 23.04
CA ASP A 321 20.32 30.63 22.69
C ASP A 321 21.57 30.05 22.00
N CYS A 322 21.79 28.74 22.11
CA CYS A 322 22.98 28.07 21.56
C CYS A 322 22.76 27.56 20.12
N ASP A 323 23.56 28.05 19.18
CA ASP A 323 23.48 27.62 17.76
C ASP A 323 23.76 26.13 17.54
N GLN A 324 24.59 25.50 18.39
CA GLN A 324 24.86 24.06 18.30
C GLN A 324 23.66 23.23 18.75
N CYS A 325 22.93 23.66 19.80
CA CYS A 325 21.67 23.05 20.22
C CYS A 325 20.59 23.20 19.13
N LYS A 326 20.51 24.36 18.46
CA LYS A 326 19.60 24.55 17.32
C LYS A 326 19.95 23.63 16.16
N GLY A 327 21.24 23.45 15.88
CA GLY A 327 21.73 22.54 14.85
C GLY A 327 21.34 21.08 15.11
N THR A 328 21.56 20.57 16.32
CA THR A 328 21.19 19.18 16.68
C THR A 328 19.68 18.97 16.71
N LEU A 329 18.92 19.98 17.17
CA LEU A 329 17.46 19.96 17.14
C LEU A 329 16.92 19.89 15.70
N ARG A 330 17.35 20.79 14.81
CA ARG A 330 16.92 20.78 13.40
C ARG A 330 17.30 19.49 12.69
N LYS A 331 18.47 18.92 12.98
CA LYS A 331 18.90 17.62 12.46
C LYS A 331 17.92 16.52 12.91
N ARG A 332 17.61 16.46 14.21
CA ARG A 332 16.67 15.47 14.76
C ARG A 332 15.25 15.62 14.20
N ILE A 333 14.76 16.85 14.04
CA ILE A 333 13.45 17.11 13.42
C ILE A 333 13.41 16.54 12.01
N LYS A 334 14.44 16.78 11.20
CA LYS A 334 14.55 16.20 9.85
C LYS A 334 14.59 14.68 9.89
N GLU A 335 15.37 14.09 10.80
CA GLU A 335 15.44 12.64 10.97
C GLU A 335 14.07 12.04 11.32
N ILE A 336 13.30 12.65 12.21
CA ILE A 336 11.98 12.15 12.60
C ILE A 336 10.98 12.27 11.47
N VAL A 337 11.00 13.38 10.73
CA VAL A 337 10.16 13.55 9.54
C VAL A 337 10.47 12.48 8.51
N VAL A 338 11.76 12.23 8.26
CA VAL A 338 12.19 11.18 7.35
C VAL A 338 11.83 9.80 7.89
N GLN A 339 12.06 9.50 9.17
CA GLN A 339 11.75 8.20 9.78
C GLN A 339 10.25 7.92 9.83
N TRP A 340 9.44 8.94 10.11
CA TRP A 340 7.98 8.82 10.10
C TRP A 340 7.43 8.66 8.68
N ALA A 341 8.04 9.33 7.71
CA ALA A 341 7.74 9.14 6.29
C ALA A 341 8.27 7.79 5.75
N ALA A 342 9.40 7.30 6.27
CA ALA A 342 10.14 6.12 5.82
C ALA A 342 9.92 4.89 6.72
N ALA A 343 8.86 4.90 7.52
CA ALA A 343 8.45 3.80 8.36
C ALA A 343 7.97 2.60 7.51
N LYS A 344 8.91 1.88 6.86
CA LYS A 344 8.88 0.49 6.36
C LYS A 344 10.14 0.23 5.48
N MET A 345 10.66 -1.00 5.47
CA MET A 345 11.87 -1.38 4.69
C MET A 345 11.73 -1.09 3.19
N LEU A 346 12.78 -0.53 2.59
CA LEU A 346 12.77 -0.02 1.21
C LEU A 346 11.58 0.91 0.97
N ALA A 347 11.31 1.83 1.91
CA ALA A 347 10.29 2.85 1.73
C ALA A 347 10.53 3.55 0.38
N PRO A 348 9.51 3.62 -0.50
CA PRO A 348 8.08 3.41 -0.24
C PRO A 348 7.51 1.99 -0.50
N PHE A 349 8.33 1.01 -0.86
CA PHE A 349 7.94 -0.28 -1.45
C PHE A 349 7.59 -1.39 -0.44
N ASN A 350 8.17 -1.37 0.76
CA ASN A 350 7.76 -2.26 1.88
C ASN A 350 7.86 -3.76 1.55
N LEU A 351 8.97 -4.17 0.93
CA LEU A 351 9.13 -5.52 0.38
C LEU A 351 9.35 -6.58 1.48
N PRO A 352 8.76 -7.79 1.34
CA PRO A 352 8.85 -8.86 2.33
C PRO A 352 10.24 -9.52 2.36
N LYS A 353 10.62 -10.00 3.55
CA LYS A 353 11.86 -10.73 3.81
C LYS A 353 11.77 -12.18 3.30
N GLY A 354 12.91 -12.79 3.00
CA GLY A 354 13.00 -14.19 2.56
C GLY A 354 12.48 -14.46 1.14
N LYS A 355 12.28 -13.41 0.33
CA LYS A 355 11.80 -13.51 -1.05
C LYS A 355 12.90 -13.16 -2.07
N THR A 356 12.66 -13.52 -3.32
CA THR A 356 13.51 -13.09 -4.45
C THR A 356 12.94 -11.81 -5.04
N LEU A 357 13.72 -10.74 -5.01
CA LEU A 357 13.38 -9.42 -5.51
C LEU A 357 14.19 -9.16 -6.78
N LEU A 358 13.52 -8.73 -7.85
CA LEU A 358 14.17 -8.31 -9.09
C LEU A 358 14.11 -6.79 -9.18
N VAL A 359 15.25 -6.16 -9.39
CA VAL A 359 15.38 -4.74 -9.70
C VAL A 359 15.89 -4.63 -11.13
N THR A 360 15.12 -3.99 -11.99
CA THR A 360 15.59 -3.64 -13.33
C THR A 360 15.80 -2.17 -13.49
N ASP A 361 16.76 -1.84 -14.33
CA ASP A 361 17.09 -0.48 -14.69
C ASP A 361 17.58 -0.38 -16.13
N GLU A 362 17.68 0.85 -16.63
CA GLU A 362 18.28 1.16 -17.91
C GLU A 362 19.57 1.94 -17.68
N LEU A 363 20.50 1.92 -18.66
CA LEU A 363 21.76 2.67 -18.56
C LEU A 363 21.54 4.18 -18.33
N ALA A 364 20.43 4.74 -18.81
CA ALA A 364 20.07 6.14 -18.61
C ALA A 364 19.55 6.45 -17.18
N ALA A 365 19.15 5.42 -16.42
CA ALA A 365 18.61 5.54 -15.07
C ALA A 365 19.04 4.34 -14.20
N PRO A 366 20.33 4.23 -13.83
CA PRO A 366 20.84 3.09 -13.08
C PRO A 366 20.25 3.02 -11.65
N ALA A 367 19.90 1.82 -11.22
CA ALA A 367 19.30 1.49 -9.93
C ALA A 367 20.31 1.14 -8.83
N ASP A 368 21.60 1.50 -8.96
CA ASP A 368 22.63 1.31 -7.92
C ASP A 368 22.14 1.80 -6.54
N PHE A 369 21.35 2.89 -6.53
CA PHE A 369 20.87 3.54 -5.32
C PHE A 369 19.94 2.65 -4.47
N ILE A 370 19.13 1.79 -5.10
CA ILE A 370 18.26 0.84 -4.40
C ILE A 370 19.09 -0.21 -3.68
N VAL A 371 20.18 -0.65 -4.31
CA VAL A 371 21.11 -1.62 -3.73
C VAL A 371 21.80 -1.02 -2.49
N TYR A 372 22.28 0.23 -2.57
CA TYR A 372 22.85 0.93 -1.41
C TYR A 372 21.82 1.15 -0.29
N GLU A 373 20.58 1.51 -0.65
CA GLU A 373 19.49 1.73 0.31
C GLU A 373 19.10 0.44 1.04
N ALA A 374 19.06 -0.69 0.34
CA ALA A 374 18.78 -1.99 0.95
C ALA A 374 19.83 -2.37 2.01
N VAL A 375 21.11 -2.13 1.74
CA VAL A 375 22.19 -2.36 2.73
C VAL A 375 22.11 -1.38 3.89
N LYS A 376 21.80 -0.10 3.62
CA LYS A 376 21.63 0.94 4.64
C LYS A 376 20.51 0.58 5.62
N GLU A 377 19.34 0.20 5.12
CA GLU A 377 18.19 -0.14 5.97
C GLU A 377 18.47 -1.41 6.79
N LEU A 378 19.12 -2.43 6.22
CA LEU A 378 19.52 -3.63 6.98
C LEU A 378 20.44 -3.28 8.17
N ILE A 379 21.43 -2.42 7.95
CA ILE A 379 22.35 -1.97 8.99
C ILE A 379 21.62 -1.17 10.08
N LYS A 380 20.68 -0.31 9.68
CA LYS A 380 19.88 0.51 10.58
C LYS A 380 18.95 -0.34 11.44
N ASP A 381 18.29 -1.35 10.86
CA ASP A 381 17.47 -2.32 11.58
C ASP A 381 18.31 -3.08 12.62
N GLY A 382 19.51 -3.54 12.24
CA GLY A 382 20.44 -4.22 13.14
C GLY A 382 20.89 -3.39 14.35
N ASN A 383 21.00 -2.06 14.21
CA ASN A 383 21.36 -1.16 15.30
C ASN A 383 20.17 -0.82 16.24
N SER A 384 18.94 -1.10 15.81
CA SER A 384 17.71 -0.75 16.55
C SER A 384 17.16 -1.86 17.46
N GLY A 385 17.61 -3.10 17.26
CA GLY A 385 17.14 -4.28 18.01
C GLY A 385 17.70 -4.39 19.43
N LYS A 386 16.81 -4.58 20.42
CA LYS A 386 17.15 -4.86 21.84
C LYS A 386 17.56 -6.32 22.11
N ASP A 387 17.39 -7.24 21.16
CA ASP A 387 17.76 -8.65 21.31
C ASP A 387 19.05 -8.99 20.54
N SER A 388 20.12 -9.23 21.31
CA SER A 388 21.51 -9.27 20.84
C SER A 388 22.01 -10.65 20.41
N THR A 389 21.16 -11.57 19.95
CA THR A 389 21.61 -12.95 19.67
C THR A 389 21.84 -13.27 18.20
N LEU A 390 21.22 -12.56 17.24
CA LEU A 390 21.39 -12.80 15.80
C LEU A 390 21.33 -11.48 15.01
N ALA A 391 22.48 -10.82 14.82
CA ALA A 391 22.56 -9.59 14.02
C ALA A 391 22.32 -9.88 12.53
N PRO A 392 21.57 -9.02 11.82
CA PRO A 392 21.32 -9.20 10.39
C PRO A 392 22.61 -9.08 9.58
N THR A 393 22.67 -9.77 8.43
CA THR A 393 23.85 -9.78 7.57
C THR A 393 23.54 -9.52 6.11
N ALA A 394 24.41 -8.76 5.44
CA ALA A 394 24.37 -8.57 3.99
C ALA A 394 25.54 -9.30 3.31
N LEU A 395 25.27 -9.99 2.21
CA LEU A 395 26.27 -10.53 1.30
C LEU A 395 26.09 -9.87 -0.07
N VAL A 396 27.03 -9.02 -0.46
CA VAL A 396 27.01 -8.30 -1.73
C VAL A 396 27.92 -9.01 -2.72
N LEU A 397 27.34 -9.53 -3.79
CA LEU A 397 28.04 -10.10 -4.93
C LEU A 397 28.06 -9.02 -6.03
N SER A 398 29.17 -8.30 -6.15
CA SER A 398 29.31 -7.18 -7.08
C SER A 398 29.99 -7.58 -8.37
N THR A 399 29.42 -7.25 -9.53
CA THR A 399 30.06 -7.46 -10.84
C THR A 399 30.62 -6.17 -11.45
N SER A 400 30.05 -5.00 -11.14
CA SER A 400 30.34 -3.77 -11.87
C SER A 400 31.02 -2.68 -11.04
N VAL A 401 30.84 -2.70 -9.71
CA VAL A 401 31.30 -1.63 -8.82
C VAL A 401 32.30 -2.13 -7.79
N ASP A 402 33.43 -1.44 -7.64
CA ASP A 402 34.45 -1.80 -6.67
C ASP A 402 34.09 -1.41 -5.23
N LEU A 403 34.76 -2.05 -4.27
CA LEU A 403 34.52 -1.83 -2.85
C LEU A 403 34.79 -0.37 -2.41
N ASN A 404 35.70 0.36 -3.05
CA ASN A 404 36.01 1.73 -2.65
C ASN A 404 34.89 2.69 -3.04
N ARG A 405 34.25 2.48 -4.21
CA ARG A 405 33.05 3.23 -4.57
C ARG A 405 31.91 2.94 -3.60
N TRP A 406 31.68 1.69 -3.23
CA TRP A 406 30.72 1.31 -2.18
C TRP A 406 30.98 2.04 -0.86
N LYS A 407 32.22 2.03 -0.37
CA LYS A 407 32.61 2.77 0.85
C LYS A 407 32.33 4.27 0.73
N SER A 408 32.66 4.86 -0.41
CA SER A 408 32.51 6.31 -0.65
C SER A 408 31.04 6.73 -0.71
N VAL A 409 30.19 5.95 -1.39
CA VAL A 409 28.75 6.24 -1.50
C VAL A 409 28.06 6.01 -0.15
N MET A 410 28.34 4.89 0.52
CA MET A 410 27.75 4.59 1.83
C MET A 410 28.16 5.61 2.90
N LEU A 411 29.37 6.18 2.80
CA LEU A 411 29.80 7.26 3.69
C LEU A 411 28.92 8.51 3.51
N LYS A 412 28.50 8.84 2.28
CA LYS A 412 27.53 9.92 2.03
C LYS A 412 26.15 9.59 2.61
N TYR A 413 25.78 8.31 2.63
CA TYR A 413 24.56 7.82 3.29
C TYR A 413 24.70 7.79 4.83
N SER A 414 25.78 8.36 5.37
CA SER A 414 26.14 8.38 6.80
C SER A 414 26.39 6.99 7.40
N VAL A 415 26.81 6.02 6.57
CA VAL A 415 27.15 4.67 6.98
C VAL A 415 28.63 4.40 6.71
N ASN A 416 29.41 4.16 7.77
CA ASN A 416 30.80 3.73 7.64
C ASN A 416 30.88 2.25 7.28
N LEU A 417 30.82 1.91 5.99
CA LEU A 417 30.81 0.52 5.53
C LEU A 417 32.03 -0.30 6.01
N ALA A 418 33.19 0.34 6.22
CA ALA A 418 34.41 -0.35 6.62
C ALA A 418 34.28 -1.05 7.98
N THR A 419 33.52 -0.49 8.92
CA THR A 419 33.29 -1.10 10.25
C THR A 419 32.36 -2.31 10.16
N TYR A 420 31.40 -2.29 9.23
CA TYR A 420 30.48 -3.40 9.02
C TYR A 420 31.11 -4.56 8.26
N ILE A 421 32.11 -4.26 7.43
CA ILE A 421 32.95 -5.28 6.78
C ILE A 421 33.87 -5.93 7.81
N SER A 422 34.55 -5.15 8.66
CA SER A 422 35.45 -5.71 9.67
C SER A 422 34.73 -6.55 10.73
N SER A 423 33.47 -6.22 11.03
CA SER A 423 32.59 -7.00 11.92
C SER A 423 31.90 -8.19 11.25
N ASN A 424 32.13 -8.41 9.95
CA ASN A 424 31.49 -9.46 9.16
C ASN A 424 29.95 -9.38 9.15
N THR A 425 29.42 -8.15 9.28
CA THR A 425 28.01 -7.81 9.13
C THR A 425 27.66 -7.64 7.65
N VAL A 426 28.58 -7.02 6.89
CA VAL A 426 28.50 -6.91 5.44
C VAL A 426 29.69 -7.63 4.84
N GLN A 427 29.43 -8.65 4.03
CA GLN A 427 30.44 -9.33 3.22
C GLN A 427 30.35 -8.83 1.79
N PHE A 428 31.50 -8.57 1.17
CA PHE A 428 31.60 -8.10 -0.19
C PHE A 428 32.44 -9.09 -1.00
N LEU A 429 31.87 -9.62 -2.08
CA LEU A 429 32.52 -10.53 -2.99
C LEU A 429 32.55 -9.89 -4.38
N ASP A 430 33.77 -9.73 -4.92
CA ASP A 430 33.98 -9.30 -6.29
C ASP A 430 33.79 -10.50 -7.23
N LEU A 431 32.67 -10.50 -7.96
CA LEU A 431 32.33 -11.56 -8.89
C LEU A 431 33.22 -11.53 -10.14
N MET A 432 33.74 -10.37 -10.54
CA MET A 432 34.62 -10.28 -11.71
C MET A 432 35.93 -11.00 -11.46
N GLU A 433 36.52 -10.80 -10.28
CA GLU A 433 37.73 -11.50 -9.87
C GLU A 433 37.48 -13.01 -9.73
N LEU A 434 36.36 -13.39 -9.11
CA LEU A 434 36.03 -14.80 -8.87
C LEU A 434 35.63 -15.57 -10.13
N ALA A 435 34.95 -14.93 -11.09
CA ALA A 435 34.49 -15.56 -12.32
C ALA A 435 35.63 -15.78 -13.34
N GLN A 436 36.69 -14.97 -13.28
CA GLN A 436 37.89 -15.15 -14.12
C GLN A 436 38.75 -16.35 -13.69
N LEU A 437 38.59 -16.82 -12.45
CA LEU A 437 39.37 -17.93 -11.88
C LEU A 437 38.78 -19.32 -12.17
N ASP A 438 37.58 -19.41 -12.74
CA ASP A 438 36.96 -20.68 -13.16
C ASP A 438 37.59 -21.16 -14.48
N GLY A 439 38.78 -21.76 -14.37
CA GLY A 439 39.71 -22.00 -15.48
C GLY A 439 39.63 -23.36 -16.21
N GLU A 440 38.69 -24.25 -15.89
CA GLU A 440 38.62 -25.58 -16.52
C GLU A 440 37.26 -25.79 -17.24
N PRO A 441 37.23 -26.12 -18.55
CA PRO A 441 36.00 -26.20 -19.35
C PRO A 441 35.02 -27.32 -18.92
N LYS A 442 35.41 -28.19 -17.97
CA LYS A 442 34.59 -29.30 -17.47
C LYS A 442 33.88 -29.00 -16.16
N GLU A 443 34.28 -27.95 -15.43
CA GLU A 443 33.67 -27.63 -14.14
C GLU A 443 32.46 -26.68 -14.32
N PRO A 444 31.40 -26.84 -13.50
CA PRO A 444 30.29 -25.91 -13.52
C PRO A 444 30.79 -24.51 -13.12
N LYS A 445 30.56 -23.52 -13.97
CA LYS A 445 30.89 -22.11 -13.70
C LYS A 445 30.20 -21.61 -12.42
N PHE A 446 30.84 -20.66 -11.75
CA PHE A 446 30.41 -20.00 -10.51
C PHE A 446 30.31 -20.93 -9.29
N THR A 447 30.95 -22.10 -9.32
CA THR A 447 30.90 -23.06 -8.19
C THR A 447 31.54 -22.48 -6.95
N ARG A 448 32.72 -21.86 -7.09
CA ARG A 448 33.41 -21.19 -5.98
C ARG A 448 32.56 -20.09 -5.33
N VAL A 449 31.85 -19.31 -6.15
CA VAL A 449 30.93 -18.28 -5.66
C VAL A 449 29.80 -18.90 -4.84
N LEU A 450 29.19 -19.97 -5.35
CA LEU A 450 28.11 -20.67 -4.65
C LEU A 450 28.58 -21.31 -3.35
N ASP A 451 29.82 -21.80 -3.29
CA ASP A 451 30.41 -22.37 -2.08
C ASP A 451 30.64 -21.29 -1.02
N LEU A 452 31.16 -20.11 -1.41
CA LEU A 452 31.32 -18.96 -0.52
C LEU A 452 29.97 -18.44 -0.01
N VAL A 453 28.96 -18.35 -0.88
CA VAL A 453 27.59 -17.99 -0.47
C VAL A 453 27.04 -19.01 0.51
N SER A 454 27.22 -20.30 0.25
CA SER A 454 26.76 -21.37 1.14
C SER A 454 27.44 -21.29 2.51
N GLN A 455 28.76 -21.08 2.55
CA GLN A 455 29.50 -20.91 3.79
C GLN A 455 29.01 -19.70 4.59
N SER A 456 28.66 -18.60 3.92
CA SER A 456 28.13 -17.39 4.56
C SER A 456 26.74 -17.62 5.15
N LEU A 457 25.85 -18.29 4.40
CA LEU A 457 24.48 -18.60 4.83
C LEU A 457 24.42 -19.66 5.95
N ASP A 458 25.24 -20.71 5.86
CA ASP A 458 25.29 -21.79 6.85
C ASP A 458 25.93 -21.34 8.17
N GLY A 459 26.76 -20.30 8.15
CA GLY A 459 27.46 -19.78 9.33
C GLY A 459 26.57 -19.06 10.34
N LYS A 460 25.34 -18.66 9.98
CA LYS A 460 24.42 -17.88 10.83
C LYS A 460 22.95 -18.34 10.67
N PRO A 461 22.60 -19.57 11.09
CA PRO A 461 21.24 -20.10 10.93
C PRO A 461 20.23 -19.25 11.73
N GLY A 462 19.20 -18.74 11.04
CA GLY A 462 18.12 -17.94 11.64
C GLY A 462 18.39 -16.43 11.73
N ALA A 463 19.58 -15.96 11.36
CA ALA A 463 19.83 -14.52 11.18
C ALA A 463 19.18 -14.03 9.88
N GLU A 464 18.55 -12.86 9.94
CA GLU A 464 18.06 -12.21 8.74
C GLU A 464 19.23 -11.92 7.79
N THR A 465 19.17 -12.51 6.60
CA THR A 465 20.25 -12.39 5.62
C THR A 465 19.73 -11.82 4.31
N LEU A 466 20.41 -10.80 3.81
CA LEU A 466 20.18 -10.19 2.50
C LEU A 466 21.36 -10.56 1.58
N VAL A 467 21.07 -11.29 0.51
CA VAL A 467 22.02 -11.57 -0.56
C VAL A 467 21.72 -10.65 -1.73
N ILE A 468 22.70 -9.90 -2.18
CA ILE A 468 22.59 -8.98 -3.33
C ILE A 468 23.45 -9.51 -4.46
N LEU A 469 22.87 -9.64 -5.65
CA LEU A 469 23.59 -9.84 -6.89
C LEU A 469 23.48 -8.56 -7.73
N ASP A 470 24.54 -7.75 -7.69
CA ASP A 470 24.59 -6.46 -8.38
C ASP A 470 25.04 -6.69 -9.82
N ASP A 471 24.11 -6.46 -10.75
CA ASP A 471 24.27 -6.50 -12.20
C ASP A 471 24.60 -7.88 -12.80
N THR A 472 23.54 -8.59 -13.17
CA THR A 472 23.61 -9.86 -13.91
C THR A 472 23.97 -9.70 -15.39
N ALA A 473 23.67 -8.56 -16.01
CA ALA A 473 23.93 -8.35 -17.43
C ALA A 473 25.44 -8.32 -17.68
N SER A 474 26.21 -7.71 -16.78
CA SER A 474 27.68 -7.70 -16.87
C SER A 474 28.30 -9.09 -16.96
N LEU A 475 27.68 -10.13 -16.38
CA LEU A 475 28.17 -11.51 -16.50
C LEU A 475 28.07 -12.03 -17.94
N GLU A 476 27.04 -11.64 -18.68
CA GLU A 476 26.94 -11.98 -20.11
C GLU A 476 27.96 -11.20 -20.94
N TRP A 477 28.12 -9.90 -20.64
CA TRP A 477 29.07 -9.02 -21.33
C TRP A 477 30.53 -9.49 -21.23
N ILE A 478 30.91 -10.11 -20.11
CA ILE A 478 32.27 -10.63 -19.90
C ILE A 478 32.47 -12.03 -20.50
N GLY A 479 31.47 -12.56 -21.21
CA GLY A 479 31.58 -13.77 -22.03
C GLY A 479 30.96 -15.03 -21.45
N HIS A 480 30.18 -14.95 -20.35
CA HIS A 480 29.40 -16.10 -19.91
C HIS A 480 28.14 -16.26 -20.76
N SER A 481 27.78 -17.51 -21.06
CA SER A 481 26.53 -17.76 -21.81
C SER A 481 25.31 -17.47 -20.92
N PRO A 482 24.19 -16.98 -21.48
CA PRO A 482 22.96 -16.74 -20.71
C PRO A 482 22.50 -17.98 -19.93
N LEU A 483 22.71 -19.18 -20.52
CA LEU A 483 22.39 -20.45 -19.89
C LEU A 483 23.24 -20.73 -18.64
N ASP A 484 24.52 -20.39 -18.65
CA ASP A 484 25.41 -20.56 -17.49
C ASP A 484 25.03 -19.59 -16.37
N VAL A 485 24.76 -18.32 -16.72
CA VAL A 485 24.31 -17.29 -15.77
C VAL A 485 22.97 -17.70 -15.14
N TRP A 486 22.03 -18.18 -15.95
CA TRP A 486 20.75 -18.68 -15.47
C TRP A 486 20.89 -19.89 -14.54
N ARG A 487 21.75 -20.87 -14.88
CA ARG A 487 22.04 -22.02 -14.01
C ARG A 487 22.61 -21.59 -12.67
N PHE A 488 23.51 -20.60 -12.67
CA PHE A 488 24.05 -20.00 -11.45
C PHE A 488 22.96 -19.33 -10.62
N LEU A 489 22.15 -18.47 -11.22
CA LEU A 489 21.02 -17.77 -10.56
C LEU A 489 20.02 -18.73 -9.93
N ARG A 490 19.66 -19.81 -10.63
CA ARG A 490 18.77 -20.85 -10.10
C ARG A 490 19.35 -21.52 -8.86
N LYS A 491 20.65 -21.85 -8.87
CA LYS A 491 21.34 -22.43 -7.71
C LYS A 491 21.42 -21.43 -6.56
N LEU A 492 21.78 -20.18 -6.84
CA LEU A 492 21.85 -19.09 -5.86
C LEU A 492 20.49 -18.88 -5.17
N ARG A 493 19.43 -18.75 -5.96
CA ARG A 493 18.05 -18.64 -5.46
C ARG A 493 17.64 -19.83 -4.60
N ALA A 494 17.90 -21.05 -5.05
CA ALA A 494 17.58 -22.25 -4.28
C ALA A 494 18.30 -22.28 -2.92
N ARG A 495 19.55 -21.79 -2.86
CA ARG A 495 20.31 -21.67 -1.61
C ARG A 495 19.74 -20.60 -0.69
N CYS A 496 19.43 -19.41 -1.22
CA CYS A 496 18.81 -18.33 -0.44
C CYS A 496 17.45 -18.77 0.12
N LEU A 497 16.61 -19.42 -0.69
CA LEU A 497 15.31 -19.93 -0.27
C LEU A 497 15.44 -20.97 0.85
N LYS A 498 16.39 -21.90 0.74
CA LYS A 498 16.65 -22.90 1.78
C LYS A 498 17.10 -22.27 3.10
N ALA A 499 17.85 -21.17 3.03
CA ALA A 499 18.34 -20.43 4.20
C ALA A 499 17.32 -19.40 4.74
N GLY A 500 16.19 -19.18 4.06
CA GLY A 500 15.25 -18.10 4.39
C GLY A 500 15.81 -16.69 4.12
N ALA A 501 16.86 -16.58 3.31
CA ALA A 501 17.51 -15.32 2.97
C ALA A 501 16.75 -14.58 1.85
N THR A 502 16.68 -13.25 1.96
CA THR A 502 16.20 -12.39 0.87
C THR A 502 17.25 -12.34 -0.23
N LEU A 503 16.87 -12.56 -1.48
CA LEU A 503 17.76 -12.44 -2.63
C LEU A 503 17.32 -11.24 -3.48
N LEU A 504 18.15 -10.19 -3.55
CA LEU A 504 17.94 -9.03 -4.42
C LEU A 504 18.83 -9.18 -5.65
N ILE A 505 18.23 -9.26 -6.82
CA ILE A 505 18.92 -9.37 -8.11
C ILE A 505 18.71 -8.06 -8.84
N ARG A 506 19.81 -7.43 -9.27
CA ARG A 506 19.75 -6.31 -10.19
C ARG A 506 20.10 -6.76 -11.61
N HIS A 507 19.33 -6.31 -12.59
CA HIS A 507 19.54 -6.62 -14.00
C HIS A 507 19.35 -5.39 -14.89
N HIS A 508 20.38 -5.10 -15.70
CA HIS A 508 20.34 -4.02 -16.67
C HIS A 508 19.59 -4.41 -17.94
N VAL A 509 18.49 -3.73 -18.21
CA VAL A 509 17.74 -3.87 -19.47
C VAL A 509 18.42 -3.05 -20.54
N ALA A 510 19.11 -3.73 -21.46
CA ALA A 510 19.84 -3.07 -22.55
C ALA A 510 18.90 -2.43 -23.60
N SER A 511 17.73 -3.04 -23.84
CA SER A 511 16.72 -2.56 -24.78
C SER A 511 15.31 -2.74 -24.19
N ALA A 512 14.62 -1.63 -23.91
CA ALA A 512 13.29 -1.67 -23.30
C ALA A 512 12.21 -2.31 -24.19
N ASN A 513 12.44 -2.35 -25.52
CA ASN A 513 11.50 -2.90 -26.49
C ASN A 513 11.79 -4.36 -26.86
N ASP A 514 12.97 -4.86 -26.52
CA ASP A 514 13.41 -6.21 -26.86
C ASP A 514 14.07 -6.85 -25.62
N PRO A 515 13.25 -7.38 -24.70
CA PRO A 515 13.74 -7.99 -23.48
C PRO A 515 14.61 -9.20 -23.78
N ASP A 516 15.79 -9.27 -23.15
CA ASP A 516 16.66 -10.43 -23.29
C ASP A 516 16.08 -11.68 -22.60
N GLN A 517 16.59 -12.85 -22.98
CA GLN A 517 16.10 -14.12 -22.47
C GLN A 517 16.31 -14.26 -20.96
N LEU A 518 17.38 -13.67 -20.42
CA LEU A 518 17.71 -13.74 -19.01
C LEU A 518 16.71 -12.92 -18.17
N PHE A 519 16.37 -11.71 -18.62
CA PHE A 519 15.34 -10.87 -17.99
C PHE A 519 14.00 -11.60 -17.92
N LEU A 520 13.54 -12.21 -19.02
CA LEU A 520 12.28 -12.96 -19.02
C LEU A 520 12.30 -14.09 -17.98
N GLN A 521 13.41 -14.83 -17.91
CA GLN A 521 13.59 -15.88 -16.91
C GLN A 521 13.63 -15.34 -15.47
N LEU A 522 14.24 -14.18 -15.26
CA LEU A 522 14.29 -13.52 -13.95
C LEU A 522 12.91 -13.05 -13.48
N VAL A 523 12.10 -12.51 -14.39
CA VAL A 523 10.70 -12.12 -14.12
C VAL A 523 9.89 -13.35 -13.71
N ASP A 524 10.10 -14.50 -14.36
CA ASP A 524 9.38 -15.75 -14.02
C ASP A 524 9.68 -16.28 -12.61
N VAL A 525 10.81 -15.88 -12.00
CA VAL A 525 11.26 -16.40 -10.70
C VAL A 525 11.40 -15.35 -9.61
N CYS A 526 10.93 -14.13 -9.85
CA CYS A 526 10.87 -13.10 -8.83
C CYS A 526 9.51 -13.12 -8.10
N ALA A 527 9.52 -12.72 -6.84
CA ALA A 527 8.31 -12.41 -6.10
C ALA A 527 7.84 -10.99 -6.38
N TYR A 528 8.79 -10.07 -6.52
CA TYR A 528 8.51 -8.67 -6.86
C TYR A 528 9.50 -8.15 -7.87
N HIS A 529 9.01 -7.31 -8.77
CA HIS A 529 9.80 -6.66 -9.81
C HIS A 529 9.71 -5.15 -9.65
N LEU A 530 10.81 -4.55 -9.21
CA LEU A 530 11.01 -3.11 -9.16
C LEU A 530 11.62 -2.63 -10.49
N ASP A 531 10.93 -1.76 -11.20
CA ASP A 531 11.31 -1.30 -12.54
C ASP A 531 11.67 0.18 -12.48
N VAL A 532 12.96 0.48 -12.68
CA VAL A 532 13.53 1.83 -12.65
C VAL A 532 13.77 2.30 -14.08
N ARG A 533 13.22 3.47 -14.42
CA ARG A 533 13.27 3.97 -15.80
C ARG A 533 13.68 5.44 -15.87
N PRO A 534 14.30 5.85 -16.98
CA PRO A 534 14.51 7.27 -17.26
C PRO A 534 13.17 7.94 -17.56
N LEU A 535 13.17 9.28 -17.51
CA LEU A 535 12.05 10.06 -18.03
C LEU A 535 12.10 10.10 -19.57
N TYR A 536 11.22 9.34 -20.21
CA TYR A 536 11.10 9.32 -21.68
C TYR A 536 10.59 10.65 -22.28
N SER A 537 9.97 11.52 -21.46
CA SER A 537 9.56 12.86 -21.87
C SER A 537 10.73 13.86 -21.99
N GLY A 538 11.95 13.48 -21.59
CA GLY A 538 13.15 14.32 -21.68
C GLY A 538 13.88 14.49 -20.35
N ARG A 539 15.06 15.13 -20.39
CA ARG A 539 15.90 15.36 -19.19
C ARG A 539 15.33 16.48 -18.33
N SER A 540 15.17 16.22 -17.04
CA SER A 540 14.84 17.21 -16.02
C SER A 540 16.03 17.39 -15.07
N GLY A 541 16.37 18.63 -14.69
CA GLY A 541 17.34 18.88 -13.62
C GLY A 541 16.80 18.55 -12.23
N ALA A 542 15.49 18.40 -12.10
CA ALA A 542 14.76 18.20 -10.86
C ALA A 542 14.29 16.75 -10.66
N VAL A 543 14.40 15.88 -11.66
CA VAL A 543 13.91 14.48 -11.56
C VAL A 543 14.92 13.58 -12.25
N SER A 544 15.37 12.54 -11.54
CA SER A 544 16.36 11.58 -12.03
C SER A 544 15.71 10.47 -12.86
N GLY A 545 14.50 10.03 -12.49
CA GLY A 545 13.77 8.99 -13.19
C GLY A 545 12.43 8.66 -12.52
N GLU A 546 11.86 7.52 -12.87
CA GLU A 546 10.67 6.96 -12.24
C GLU A 546 10.86 5.50 -11.81
N VAL A 547 10.11 5.07 -10.80
CA VAL A 547 10.11 3.70 -10.28
C VAL A 547 8.69 3.16 -10.19
N ALA A 548 8.51 1.95 -10.72
CA ALA A 548 7.30 1.15 -10.58
C ALA A 548 7.60 -0.15 -9.82
N LEU A 549 6.56 -0.76 -9.24
CA LEU A 549 6.66 -2.00 -8.51
C LEU A 549 5.53 -2.94 -8.93
N TYR A 550 5.90 -4.09 -9.48
CA TYR A 550 5.00 -5.13 -9.93
C TYR A 550 5.13 -6.39 -9.06
N ALA A 551 4.03 -7.12 -8.93
CA ALA A 551 4.06 -8.48 -8.41
C ALA A 551 4.66 -9.41 -9.48
N GLY A 552 5.59 -10.26 -9.07
CA GLY A 552 6.08 -11.37 -9.89
C GLY A 552 5.22 -12.62 -9.67
N PRO A 553 5.44 -13.68 -10.47
CA PRO A 553 4.67 -14.94 -10.37
C PRO A 553 4.79 -15.66 -9.02
N LEU A 554 5.79 -15.30 -8.23
CA LEU A 554 6.03 -15.88 -6.90
C LEU A 554 5.64 -14.94 -5.75
N ALA A 555 4.98 -13.81 -6.05
CA ALA A 555 4.30 -13.02 -5.03
C ALA A 555 3.27 -13.90 -4.33
N ALA A 556 3.23 -13.89 -3.00
CA ALA A 556 2.15 -14.54 -2.27
C ALA A 556 1.03 -13.53 -2.02
N ASP A 557 -0.23 -13.95 -2.14
CA ASP A 557 -1.40 -13.09 -1.88
C ASP A 557 -1.42 -12.54 -0.43
N ALA A 558 -0.67 -13.14 0.49
CA ALA A 558 -0.55 -12.71 1.89
C ALA A 558 0.53 -11.62 2.12
N ASP A 559 1.34 -11.29 1.12
CA ASP A 559 2.39 -10.29 1.25
C ASP A 559 1.74 -8.90 1.11
N GLU A 560 1.59 -8.13 2.22
CA GLU A 560 0.97 -6.79 2.27
C GLU A 560 1.79 -5.68 1.55
N VAL A 561 2.12 -5.90 0.27
CA VAL A 561 2.96 -5.01 -0.54
C VAL A 561 2.09 -4.12 -1.42
N LYS A 562 2.26 -2.81 -1.28
CA LYS A 562 1.59 -1.82 -2.14
C LYS A 562 2.27 -1.81 -3.51
N LEU A 563 1.65 -2.43 -4.50
CA LEU A 563 2.10 -2.36 -5.89
C LEU A 563 1.96 -0.94 -6.44
N ILE A 564 2.87 -0.59 -7.36
CA ILE A 564 2.93 0.72 -7.99
C ILE A 564 2.94 0.48 -9.48
N SER A 565 1.80 0.70 -10.13
CA SER A 565 1.70 0.53 -11.57
C SER A 565 2.47 1.62 -12.31
N ARG A 566 2.72 1.42 -13.60
CA ARG A 566 3.42 2.40 -14.43
C ARG A 566 2.73 3.77 -14.50
N SER A 567 1.40 3.77 -14.54
CA SER A 567 0.62 5.01 -14.60
C SER A 567 0.76 5.82 -13.31
N SER A 568 0.92 5.15 -12.17
CA SER A 568 1.16 5.74 -10.85
C SER A 568 2.63 5.65 -10.41
N ALA A 569 3.58 5.50 -11.35
CA ALA A 569 5.00 5.34 -11.00
C ALA A 569 5.49 6.57 -10.21
N LEU A 570 6.29 6.31 -9.18
CA LEU A 570 6.86 7.37 -8.35
C LEU A 570 8.05 7.98 -9.08
N GLN A 571 8.15 9.30 -9.07
CA GLN A 571 9.36 9.98 -9.53
C GLN A 571 10.40 9.98 -8.41
N TYR A 572 11.67 9.91 -8.78
CA TYR A 572 12.76 10.00 -7.81
C TYR A 572 13.80 11.03 -8.22
N ARG A 573 14.45 11.61 -7.20
CA ARG A 573 15.61 12.48 -7.32
C ARG A 573 16.74 11.92 -6.47
N LEU A 574 17.92 11.76 -7.05
CA LEU A 574 19.11 11.38 -6.31
C LEU A 574 19.71 12.61 -5.62
N THR A 575 19.90 12.52 -4.31
CA THR A 575 20.61 13.52 -3.50
C THR A 575 21.90 12.92 -2.94
N ASP A 576 22.74 13.72 -2.29
CA ASP A 576 23.94 13.20 -1.63
C ASP A 576 23.62 12.19 -0.53
N ASN A 577 22.44 12.27 0.11
CA ASN A 577 22.08 11.42 1.25
C ASN A 577 21.21 10.20 0.89
N GLY A 578 20.87 10.04 -0.41
CA GLY A 578 19.98 8.98 -0.88
C GLY A 578 18.94 9.45 -1.90
N PRO A 579 18.12 8.52 -2.41
CA PRO A 579 16.97 8.85 -3.24
C PRO A 579 15.89 9.57 -2.43
N VAL A 580 15.17 10.47 -3.08
CA VAL A 580 13.93 11.07 -2.58
C VAL A 580 12.83 10.76 -3.59
N TYR A 581 11.76 10.13 -3.12
CA TYR A 581 10.61 9.72 -3.93
C TYR A 581 9.45 10.70 -3.77
N PHE A 582 8.72 10.96 -4.85
CA PHE A 582 7.56 11.85 -4.86
C PHE A 582 6.61 11.49 -6.01
N ASP A 583 5.34 11.90 -5.90
CA ASP A 583 4.34 11.63 -6.93
C ASP A 583 4.60 12.44 -8.20
N LYS A 584 4.19 11.91 -9.35
CA LYS A 584 4.27 12.62 -10.63
C LYS A 584 3.61 14.00 -10.53
N GLY A 585 4.34 15.04 -10.94
CA GLY A 585 3.86 16.42 -10.95
C GLY A 585 4.02 17.19 -9.63
N THR A 586 4.63 16.60 -8.59
CA THR A 586 4.83 17.25 -7.28
C THR A 586 6.24 17.78 -7.03
N SER A 587 7.15 17.67 -8.00
CA SER A 587 8.51 18.18 -7.84
C SER A 587 8.53 19.71 -7.71
N GLU A 588 8.93 20.24 -6.55
CA GLU A 588 9.24 21.67 -6.42
C GLU A 588 10.32 22.06 -7.44
N GLY A 589 10.00 23.02 -8.29
CA GLY A 589 10.79 23.43 -9.46
C GLY A 589 9.98 23.82 -10.71
N VAL A 590 8.64 23.67 -10.69
CA VAL A 590 7.74 24.24 -11.71
C VAL A 590 6.74 25.19 -11.04
N LEU A 591 7.23 26.37 -10.68
CA LEU A 591 6.51 27.65 -10.68
C LEU A 591 7.50 28.73 -11.09
#